data_AF-A0A497G9W2-F1
#
_entry.id   AF-A0A497G9W2-F1
#
_cell.length_a   1.000
_cell.length_b   1.000
_cell.length_c   1.000
_cell.angle_alpha   90.00
_cell.angle_beta   90.00
_cell.angle_gamma   90.00
#
_symmetry.space_group_name_H-M   'P 1'
#
loop_
_entity.id
_entity.type
_entity.pdbx_description
1 polymer ?
#
loop_
_entity_poly.entity_id
_entity_poly.type
_entity_poly.pdbx_seq_one_letter_code
_entity_poly.pdbx_strand_id
1 'polypeptide(L)'
;MKQYKEPEYNINWPKERVFPQFAYPKELFVVDLRKIDFFNDYRHLVLTSLQGLVNRELPRIYIIYTDMDENWLKTLKKYTKIKIQYVSADDILEKFGNYAKGYIVYDPELPDTVNIATTMAGLYNCVVVHPKDIPWVEKHSLKKFEDLRGKFKNRYKAYLWAYENLWLKCDHRLLVPMCPGPPIEPRIMQVAVRDYVVALRLFVHYLDPNDPMERDLFIKLLKDMPTNTAVLGWHGEDEHLTVHLATCNNKFVVVMAHHYGPLSFANPTVWSGITVSPEPKFKLPPIRSKLLGGKKIYITFYVTDGDNLQFDYNLK
;
A
#
# COMPACT_ATOMS: atom_id res chain seq x y z
N MET A 1 17.63 29.60 0.69
CA MET A 1 16.96 28.30 0.95
C MET A 1 17.99 27.38 1.59
N LYS A 2 17.94 27.18 2.90
CA LYS A 2 18.92 26.34 3.63
C LYS A 2 18.48 24.86 3.60
N GLN A 3 19.48 23.99 3.46
CA GLN A 3 19.45 22.60 3.01
C GLN A 3 18.75 21.61 3.94
N TYR A 4 18.16 20.59 3.31
CA TYR A 4 17.58 19.36 3.85
C TYR A 4 18.61 18.48 4.58
N LYS A 5 18.18 17.67 5.56
CA LYS A 5 19.02 16.70 6.29
C LYS A 5 18.66 15.27 5.88
N GLU A 6 19.64 14.50 5.43
CA GLU A 6 19.48 13.09 5.05
C GLU A 6 19.35 12.20 6.31
N PRO A 7 18.44 11.20 6.34
CA PRO A 7 18.34 10.24 7.45
C PRO A 7 19.44 9.16 7.40
N GLU A 8 19.81 8.63 8.58
CA GLU A 8 20.87 7.62 8.80
C GLU A 8 20.45 6.18 8.44
N TYR A 9 19.16 5.95 8.19
CA TYR A 9 18.59 4.69 7.74
C TYR A 9 17.69 4.93 6.52
N ASN A 10 17.66 3.97 5.59
CA ASN A 10 16.80 4.05 4.41
C ASN A 10 15.30 4.12 4.78
N ILE A 11 14.93 3.53 5.92
CA ILE A 11 13.63 3.67 6.57
C ILE A 11 13.86 3.90 8.08
N ASN A 12 13.42 5.04 8.59
CA ASN A 12 13.40 5.35 10.02
C ASN A 12 12.00 5.12 10.58
N TRP A 13 11.84 4.15 11.47
CA TRP A 13 10.56 3.82 12.08
C TRP A 13 10.66 3.77 13.60
N PRO A 14 10.76 4.92 14.27
CA PRO A 14 10.92 4.96 15.72
C PRO A 14 9.64 4.46 16.40
N LYS A 15 9.75 3.95 17.64
CA LYS A 15 8.66 3.22 18.32
C LYS A 15 7.40 4.08 18.53
N GLU A 16 7.58 5.39 18.67
CA GLU A 16 6.53 6.38 18.89
C GLU A 16 5.75 6.78 17.63
N ARG A 17 6.19 6.34 16.44
CA ARG A 17 5.48 6.63 15.19
C ARG A 17 4.70 5.42 14.70
N VAL A 18 3.45 5.63 14.30
CA VAL A 18 2.67 4.59 13.64
C VAL A 18 3.27 4.25 12.29
N PHE A 19 3.54 5.27 11.47
CA PHE A 19 4.07 5.12 10.12
C PHE A 19 5.57 5.42 10.05
N PRO A 20 6.34 4.68 9.24
CA PRO A 20 7.75 4.93 9.00
C PRO A 20 7.99 6.18 8.16
N GLN A 21 9.20 6.72 8.28
CA GLN A 21 9.76 7.74 7.39
C GLN A 21 10.77 7.08 6.45
N PHE A 22 10.56 7.20 5.15
CA PHE A 22 11.50 6.75 4.12
C PHE A 22 12.55 7.84 3.85
N ALA A 23 13.65 7.45 3.19
CA ALA A 23 14.64 8.38 2.69
C ALA A 23 14.05 9.36 1.66
N TYR A 24 14.55 10.59 1.64
CA TYR A 24 14.10 11.60 0.69
C TYR A 24 14.56 11.24 -0.75
N PRO A 25 13.65 11.13 -1.74
CA PRO A 25 14.02 10.85 -3.12
C PRO A 25 14.88 11.98 -3.72
N LYS A 26 15.91 11.62 -4.50
CA LYS A 26 16.70 12.59 -5.28
C LYS A 26 16.30 12.62 -6.75
N GLU A 27 15.81 11.49 -7.25
CA GLU A 27 15.43 11.26 -8.64
C GLU A 27 14.35 10.17 -8.68
N LEU A 28 13.31 10.39 -9.49
CA LEU A 28 12.22 9.46 -9.71
C LEU A 28 12.13 9.07 -11.19
N PHE A 29 12.17 7.77 -11.44
CA PHE A 29 11.85 7.12 -12.70
C PHE A 29 10.34 6.84 -12.70
N VAL A 30 9.64 7.47 -13.63
CA VAL A 30 8.19 7.52 -13.69
C VAL A 30 7.67 6.62 -14.79
N VAL A 31 6.83 5.64 -14.42
CA VAL A 31 6.08 4.83 -15.38
C VAL A 31 4.63 5.28 -15.39
N ASP A 32 4.08 5.53 -16.57
CA ASP A 32 2.69 5.89 -16.75
C ASP A 32 1.86 4.66 -17.16
N LEU A 33 0.99 4.22 -16.26
CA LEU A 33 0.12 3.06 -16.43
C LEU A 33 -1.36 3.45 -16.60
N ARG A 34 -1.70 4.73 -16.79
CA ARG A 34 -3.12 5.16 -16.91
C ARG A 34 -3.86 4.53 -18.08
N LYS A 35 -3.14 4.08 -19.10
CA LYS A 35 -3.70 3.48 -20.33
C LYS A 35 -3.72 1.95 -20.31
N ILE A 36 -3.28 1.30 -19.22
CA ILE A 36 -3.33 -0.16 -19.16
C ILE A 36 -4.74 -0.64 -18.85
N ASP A 37 -5.09 -1.81 -19.39
CA ASP A 37 -6.29 -2.52 -19.01
C ASP A 37 -5.99 -3.40 -17.80
N PHE A 38 -6.32 -2.94 -16.59
CA PHE A 38 -6.02 -3.65 -15.34
C PHE A 38 -6.72 -5.01 -15.20
N PHE A 39 -7.68 -5.36 -16.07
CA PHE A 39 -8.27 -6.69 -16.11
C PHE A 39 -7.50 -7.68 -16.99
N ASN A 40 -6.66 -7.19 -17.90
CA ASN A 40 -5.98 -8.02 -18.90
C ASN A 40 -4.46 -7.85 -18.92
N ASP A 41 -3.93 -6.76 -18.38
CA ASP A 41 -2.51 -6.42 -18.26
C ASP A 41 -2.08 -6.37 -16.79
N TYR A 42 -1.32 -7.38 -16.37
CA TYR A 42 -0.92 -7.58 -14.98
C TYR A 42 0.52 -7.14 -14.71
N ARG A 43 1.19 -6.48 -15.68
CA ARG A 43 2.57 -5.98 -15.53
C ARG A 43 2.69 -4.98 -14.38
N HIS A 44 1.59 -4.32 -14.02
CA HIS A 44 1.52 -3.47 -12.85
C HIS A 44 1.95 -4.21 -11.56
N LEU A 45 1.64 -5.50 -11.37
CA LEU A 45 2.08 -6.25 -10.18
C LEU A 45 3.60 -6.33 -10.05
N VAL A 46 4.29 -6.58 -11.16
CA VAL A 46 5.76 -6.64 -11.21
C VAL A 46 6.34 -5.27 -10.90
N LEU A 47 5.82 -4.22 -11.55
CA LEU A 47 6.32 -2.86 -11.38
C LEU A 47 6.08 -2.34 -9.95
N THR A 48 4.90 -2.57 -9.37
CA THR A 48 4.58 -2.13 -8.01
C THR A 48 5.37 -2.90 -6.95
N SER A 49 5.56 -4.22 -7.11
CA SER A 49 6.39 -5.00 -6.19
C SER A 49 7.87 -4.61 -6.31
N LEU A 50 8.36 -4.37 -7.52
CA LEU A 50 9.71 -3.86 -7.73
C LEU A 50 9.89 -2.44 -7.17
N GLN A 51 8.89 -1.57 -7.29
CA GLN A 51 8.87 -0.26 -6.65
C GLN A 51 9.10 -0.39 -5.14
N GLY A 52 8.42 -1.31 -4.45
CA GLY A 52 8.64 -1.56 -3.02
C GLY A 52 10.05 -2.09 -2.71
N LEU A 53 10.64 -2.91 -3.57
CA LEU A 53 12.01 -3.41 -3.42
C LEU A 53 13.05 -2.30 -3.57
N VAL A 54 12.89 -1.43 -4.55
CA VAL A 54 13.84 -0.33 -4.81
C VAL A 54 13.65 0.77 -3.76
N ASN A 55 12.39 1.17 -3.52
CA ASN A 55 12.09 2.33 -2.71
C ASN A 55 12.37 2.12 -1.21
N ARG A 56 12.45 0.88 -0.74
CA ARG A 56 12.87 0.60 0.65
C ARG A 56 14.34 0.92 0.90
N GLU A 57 15.17 0.92 -0.14
CA GLU A 57 16.57 1.37 -0.05
C GLU A 57 16.67 2.87 -0.29
N LEU A 58 16.07 3.34 -1.38
CA LEU A 58 15.94 4.76 -1.67
C LEU A 58 14.77 4.93 -2.62
N PRO A 59 13.77 5.80 -2.34
CA PRO A 59 12.69 6.04 -3.28
C PRO A 59 13.22 6.53 -4.63
N ARG A 60 13.02 5.71 -5.68
CA ARG A 60 13.48 5.94 -7.06
C ARG A 60 12.42 5.63 -8.12
N ILE A 61 11.41 4.82 -7.82
CA ILE A 61 10.34 4.48 -8.76
C ILE A 61 9.05 5.19 -8.32
N TYR A 62 8.35 5.80 -9.28
CA TYR A 62 7.03 6.38 -9.12
C TYR A 62 6.12 5.87 -10.25
N ILE A 63 4.92 5.42 -9.92
CA ILE A 63 3.99 4.85 -10.90
C ILE A 63 2.73 5.71 -10.92
N ILE A 64 2.31 6.13 -12.13
CA ILE A 64 1.07 6.87 -12.35
C ILE A 64 -0.01 5.85 -12.74
N TYR A 65 -0.96 5.59 -11.86
CA TYR A 65 -2.14 4.77 -12.18
C TYR A 65 -3.33 5.63 -12.60
N THR A 66 -3.41 6.86 -12.08
CA THR A 66 -4.51 7.80 -12.30
C THR A 66 -4.01 9.20 -12.62
N ASP A 67 -4.89 10.08 -13.10
CA ASP A 67 -4.57 11.50 -13.29
C ASP A 67 -4.21 12.20 -11.98
N MET A 68 -4.70 11.68 -10.84
CA MET A 68 -4.37 12.24 -9.53
C MET A 68 -2.89 12.03 -9.20
N ASP A 69 -2.33 10.87 -9.53
CA ASP A 69 -0.89 10.60 -9.37
C ASP A 69 -0.04 11.55 -10.21
N GLU A 70 -0.47 11.87 -11.43
CA GLU A 70 0.23 12.85 -12.28
C GLU A 70 0.15 14.26 -11.67
N ASN A 71 -1.01 14.65 -11.12
CA ASN A 71 -1.18 15.95 -10.46
C ASN A 71 -0.30 16.10 -9.22
N TRP A 72 -0.21 15.04 -8.40
CA TRP A 72 0.68 15.03 -7.25
C TRP A 72 2.16 15.04 -7.66
N LEU A 73 2.53 14.32 -8.71
CA LEU A 73 3.88 14.38 -9.27
C LEU A 73 4.24 15.80 -9.78
N LYS A 74 3.31 16.49 -10.45
CA LYS A 74 3.47 17.90 -10.86
C LYS A 74 3.66 18.82 -9.66
N THR A 75 2.90 18.60 -8.58
CA THR A 75 3.04 19.34 -7.31
C THR A 75 4.42 19.10 -6.69
N LEU A 76 4.86 17.84 -6.64
CA LEU A 76 6.16 17.45 -6.15
C LEU A 76 7.28 18.09 -6.99
N LYS A 77 7.17 18.10 -8.32
CA LYS A 77 8.09 18.81 -9.23
C LYS A 77 8.15 20.32 -8.97
N LYS A 78 7.01 20.94 -8.65
CA LYS A 78 6.91 22.38 -8.41
C LYS A 78 7.60 22.80 -7.11
N TYR A 79 7.48 22.00 -6.06
CA TYR A 79 7.91 22.37 -4.71
C TYR A 79 9.21 21.70 -4.25
N THR A 80 9.81 20.83 -5.07
CA THR A 80 11.04 20.12 -4.73
C THR A 80 12.08 20.22 -5.85
N LYS A 81 13.30 19.74 -5.59
CA LYS A 81 14.36 19.61 -6.60
C LYS A 81 14.52 18.18 -7.12
N ILE A 82 13.50 17.34 -6.90
CA ILE A 82 13.53 15.94 -7.29
C ILE A 82 13.55 15.87 -8.82
N LYS A 83 14.55 15.19 -9.38
CA LYS A 83 14.63 14.96 -10.82
C LYS A 83 13.55 13.96 -11.22
N ILE A 84 12.86 14.21 -12.33
CA ILE A 84 11.78 13.36 -12.81
C ILE A 84 12.11 12.93 -14.23
N GLN A 85 12.12 11.63 -14.47
CA GLN A 85 12.37 11.02 -15.78
C GLN A 85 11.25 10.02 -16.10
N TYR A 86 10.51 10.26 -17.18
CA TYR A 86 9.54 9.29 -17.68
C TYR A 86 10.27 8.17 -18.42
N VAL A 87 9.90 6.92 -18.12
CA VAL A 87 10.52 5.71 -18.68
C VAL A 87 9.46 4.64 -18.95
N SER A 88 9.82 3.65 -19.77
CA SER A 88 8.96 2.50 -20.03
C SER A 88 9.04 1.45 -18.89
N ALA A 89 8.13 0.47 -18.92
CA ALA A 89 8.17 -0.66 -18.01
C ALA A 89 9.44 -1.52 -18.20
N ASP A 90 9.90 -1.68 -19.45
CA ASP A 90 11.14 -2.40 -19.77
C ASP A 90 12.37 -1.67 -19.22
N ASP A 91 12.44 -0.34 -19.37
CA ASP A 91 13.53 0.47 -18.79
C ASP A 91 13.62 0.30 -17.26
N ILE A 92 12.48 0.17 -16.58
CA ILE A 92 12.45 -0.10 -15.14
C ILE A 92 13.06 -1.46 -14.81
N LEU A 93 12.70 -2.52 -15.53
CA LEU A 93 13.26 -3.85 -15.29
C LEU A 93 14.75 -3.91 -15.66
N GLU A 94 15.17 -3.30 -16.76
CA GLU A 94 16.58 -3.22 -17.15
C GLU A 94 17.41 -2.49 -16.07
N LYS A 95 16.86 -1.42 -15.49
CA LYS A 95 17.57 -0.61 -14.51
C LYS A 95 17.55 -1.20 -13.11
N PHE A 96 16.42 -1.79 -12.70
CA PHE A 96 16.16 -2.14 -11.30
C PHE A 96 15.87 -3.62 -11.08
N GLY A 97 15.79 -4.46 -12.11
CA GLY A 97 15.45 -5.88 -11.99
C GLY A 97 16.35 -6.64 -11.02
N ASN A 98 17.62 -6.25 -10.89
CA ASN A 98 18.58 -6.87 -9.95
C ASN A 98 18.23 -6.69 -8.46
N TYR A 99 17.30 -5.80 -8.11
CA TYR A 99 16.76 -5.72 -6.73
C TYR A 99 15.87 -6.93 -6.40
N ALA A 100 15.34 -7.61 -7.42
CA ALA A 100 14.57 -8.82 -7.27
C ALA A 100 15.45 -10.07 -7.45
N LYS A 101 15.45 -10.96 -6.45
CA LYS A 101 16.11 -12.28 -6.50
C LYS A 101 15.38 -13.27 -7.41
N GLY A 102 14.14 -12.97 -7.79
CA GLY A 102 13.30 -13.80 -8.64
C GLY A 102 11.85 -13.35 -8.62
N TYR A 103 10.96 -14.16 -9.20
CA TYR A 103 9.54 -13.90 -9.23
C TYR A 103 8.70 -15.00 -8.56
N ILE A 104 7.55 -14.60 -8.02
CA ILE A 104 6.57 -15.48 -7.39
C ILE A 104 5.30 -15.44 -8.23
N VAL A 105 4.88 -16.60 -8.72
CA VAL A 105 3.64 -16.76 -9.47
C VAL A 105 2.50 -16.95 -8.49
N TYR A 106 1.49 -16.08 -8.52
CA TYR A 106 0.26 -16.30 -7.76
C TYR A 106 -0.74 -17.15 -8.56
N ASP A 107 -1.78 -17.65 -7.90
CA ASP A 107 -2.86 -18.42 -8.49
C ASP A 107 -4.08 -17.55 -8.83
N PRO A 108 -4.37 -17.27 -10.11
CA PRO A 108 -5.59 -16.56 -10.49
C PRO A 108 -6.89 -17.31 -10.16
N GLU A 109 -6.84 -18.65 -10.05
CA GLU A 109 -8.02 -19.46 -9.68
C GLU A 109 -8.31 -19.39 -8.17
N LEU A 110 -7.34 -18.96 -7.37
CA LEU A 110 -7.50 -18.59 -5.97
C LEU A 110 -6.84 -17.22 -5.72
N PRO A 111 -7.51 -16.11 -6.08
CA PRO A 111 -6.90 -14.79 -6.16
C PRO A 111 -6.24 -14.31 -4.86
N ASP A 112 -6.73 -14.75 -3.69
CA ASP A 112 -6.11 -14.48 -2.38
C ASP A 112 -4.60 -14.78 -2.32
N THR A 113 -4.12 -15.71 -3.15
CA THR A 113 -2.69 -16.02 -3.26
C THR A 113 -1.85 -14.83 -3.75
N VAL A 114 -2.43 -13.81 -4.42
CA VAL A 114 -1.71 -12.58 -4.78
C VAL A 114 -1.21 -11.83 -3.54
N ASN A 115 -1.98 -11.88 -2.44
CA ASN A 115 -1.62 -11.25 -1.17
C ASN A 115 -0.52 -12.04 -0.45
N ILE A 116 -0.58 -13.37 -0.53
CA ILE A 116 0.49 -14.25 -0.04
C ILE A 116 1.78 -13.99 -0.83
N ALA A 117 1.69 -13.95 -2.17
CA ALA A 117 2.82 -13.63 -3.03
C ALA A 117 3.39 -12.24 -2.73
N THR A 118 2.55 -11.25 -2.43
CA THR A 118 2.98 -9.89 -2.05
C THR A 118 3.72 -9.88 -0.72
N THR A 119 3.22 -10.63 0.28
CA THR A 119 3.92 -10.82 1.57
C THR A 119 5.30 -11.48 1.33
N MET A 120 5.34 -12.55 0.54
CA MET A 120 6.57 -13.26 0.19
C MET A 120 7.54 -12.37 -0.60
N ALA A 121 7.06 -11.53 -1.51
CA ALA A 121 7.85 -10.57 -2.27
C ALA A 121 8.60 -9.60 -1.35
N GLY A 122 7.94 -9.12 -0.30
CA GLY A 122 8.56 -8.31 0.76
C GLY A 122 9.68 -9.04 1.50
N LEU A 123 9.41 -10.28 1.91
CA LEU A 123 10.31 -11.10 2.74
C LEU A 123 11.53 -11.65 1.99
N TYR A 124 11.33 -12.12 0.76
CA TYR A 124 12.34 -12.86 0.00
C TYR A 124 12.99 -12.04 -1.12
N ASN A 125 12.64 -10.75 -1.20
CA ASN A 125 13.07 -9.83 -2.25
C ASN A 125 12.70 -10.34 -3.65
N CYS A 126 11.43 -10.62 -3.89
CA CYS A 126 10.93 -11.10 -5.18
C CYS A 126 9.86 -10.14 -5.74
N VAL A 127 9.54 -10.29 -7.01
CA VAL A 127 8.38 -9.61 -7.63
C VAL A 127 7.19 -10.56 -7.75
N VAL A 128 5.98 -10.03 -7.71
CA VAL A 128 4.74 -10.79 -7.91
C VAL A 128 4.39 -10.79 -9.39
N VAL A 129 4.08 -11.97 -9.94
CA VAL A 129 3.85 -12.15 -11.38
C VAL A 129 2.55 -12.90 -11.62
N HIS A 130 1.71 -12.37 -12.52
CA HIS A 130 0.62 -13.13 -13.11
C HIS A 130 1.19 -14.14 -14.11
N PRO A 131 0.64 -15.37 -14.24
CA PRO A 131 1.16 -16.39 -15.16
C PRO A 131 1.40 -15.91 -16.61
N LYS A 132 0.56 -15.00 -17.13
CA LYS A 132 0.71 -14.38 -18.48
C LYS A 132 1.98 -13.55 -18.65
N ASP A 133 2.54 -12.99 -17.57
CA ASP A 133 3.70 -12.09 -17.63
C ASP A 133 5.03 -12.82 -17.38
N ILE A 134 5.01 -14.15 -17.18
CA ILE A 134 6.23 -14.97 -17.00
C ILE A 134 7.23 -14.74 -18.15
N PRO A 135 6.83 -14.80 -19.44
CA PRO A 135 7.77 -14.58 -20.54
C PRO A 135 8.42 -13.18 -20.50
N TRP A 136 7.68 -12.17 -20.04
CA TRP A 136 8.20 -10.80 -19.92
C TRP A 136 9.26 -10.68 -18.83
N VAL A 137 9.03 -11.26 -17.64
CA VAL A 137 10.03 -11.20 -16.55
C VAL A 137 11.24 -12.09 -16.81
N GLU A 138 11.06 -13.25 -17.47
CA GLU A 138 12.18 -14.13 -17.84
C GLU A 138 13.06 -13.51 -18.93
N LYS A 139 12.48 -12.75 -19.87
CA LYS A 139 13.24 -11.93 -20.84
C LYS A 139 14.18 -10.95 -20.13
N HIS A 140 13.78 -10.45 -18.95
CA HIS A 140 14.58 -9.58 -18.08
C HIS A 140 15.43 -10.35 -17.06
N SER A 141 15.74 -11.62 -17.35
CA SER A 141 16.62 -12.48 -16.54
C SER A 141 16.15 -12.79 -15.11
N LEU A 142 14.89 -12.51 -14.77
CA LEU A 142 14.32 -12.91 -13.50
C LEU A 142 14.01 -14.40 -13.51
N LYS A 143 14.40 -15.10 -12.44
CA LYS A 143 14.19 -16.55 -12.30
C LYS A 143 12.99 -16.83 -11.41
N LYS A 144 12.32 -17.96 -11.67
CA LYS A 144 11.23 -18.43 -10.81
C LYS A 144 11.77 -18.70 -9.39
N PHE A 145 11.20 -18.03 -8.41
CA PHE A 145 11.47 -18.28 -7.00
C PHE A 145 10.45 -19.26 -6.42
N GLU A 146 9.16 -19.03 -6.68
CA GLU A 146 8.07 -19.86 -6.17
C GLU A 146 6.85 -19.80 -7.09
N ASP A 147 6.02 -20.84 -7.06
CA ASP A 147 4.75 -20.93 -7.78
C ASP A 147 3.65 -21.35 -6.80
N LEU A 148 2.64 -20.50 -6.60
CA LEU A 148 1.56 -20.73 -5.64
C LEU A 148 0.33 -21.42 -6.27
N ARG A 149 0.35 -21.67 -7.58
CA ARG A 149 -0.78 -22.30 -8.28
C ARG A 149 -1.09 -23.69 -7.74
N GLY A 150 -2.37 -23.94 -7.45
CA GLY A 150 -2.87 -25.20 -6.95
C GLY A 150 -2.39 -25.59 -5.54
N LYS A 151 -1.71 -24.70 -4.80
CA LYS A 151 -1.17 -25.01 -3.47
C LYS A 151 -2.20 -25.01 -2.35
N PHE A 152 -3.31 -24.29 -2.53
CA PHE A 152 -4.30 -24.10 -1.47
C PHE A 152 -5.70 -24.42 -1.97
N LYS A 153 -6.51 -24.95 -1.06
CA LYS A 153 -7.89 -25.36 -1.37
C LYS A 153 -8.87 -24.17 -1.37
N ASN A 154 -8.64 -23.19 -0.50
CA ASN A 154 -9.51 -22.03 -0.32
C ASN A 154 -8.76 -20.91 0.42
N ARG A 155 -9.40 -19.74 0.53
CA ARG A 155 -8.89 -18.54 1.19
C ARG A 155 -8.38 -18.81 2.60
N TYR A 156 -9.22 -19.38 3.47
CA TYR A 156 -8.84 -19.69 4.85
C TYR A 156 -7.56 -20.54 4.93
N LYS A 157 -7.46 -21.62 4.15
CA LYS A 157 -6.26 -22.47 4.14
C LYS A 157 -5.01 -21.74 3.61
N ALA A 158 -5.19 -20.85 2.64
CA ALA A 158 -4.11 -20.04 2.10
C ALA A 158 -3.56 -19.06 3.16
N TYR A 159 -4.44 -18.29 3.82
CA TYR A 159 -4.01 -17.34 4.86
C TYR A 159 -3.57 -18.02 6.15
N LEU A 160 -4.14 -19.17 6.53
CA LEU A 160 -3.65 -19.95 7.67
C LEU A 160 -2.20 -20.40 7.42
N TRP A 161 -1.91 -20.95 6.23
CA TRP A 161 -0.54 -21.31 5.86
C TRP A 161 0.39 -20.08 5.88
N ALA A 162 -0.06 -18.95 5.33
CA ALA A 162 0.72 -17.72 5.34
C ALA A 162 1.01 -17.26 6.78
N TYR A 163 0.01 -17.30 7.66
CA TYR A 163 0.20 -17.00 9.08
C TYR A 163 1.25 -17.92 9.71
N GLU A 164 1.13 -19.23 9.52
CA GLU A 164 2.04 -20.22 10.13
C GLU A 164 3.49 -20.13 9.62
N ASN A 165 3.70 -19.72 8.36
CA ASN A 165 5.01 -19.81 7.69
C ASN A 165 5.70 -18.45 7.46
N LEU A 166 4.92 -17.37 7.39
CA LEU A 166 5.39 -16.04 6.99
C LEU A 166 5.27 -15.00 8.12
N TRP A 167 4.20 -15.05 8.93
CA TRP A 167 3.89 -14.01 9.93
C TRP A 167 5.07 -13.68 10.84
N LEU A 168 5.78 -14.69 11.35
CA LEU A 168 6.93 -14.51 12.25
C LEU A 168 8.09 -13.70 11.63
N LYS A 169 8.16 -13.61 10.30
CA LYS A 169 9.19 -12.86 9.57
C LYS A 169 8.73 -11.47 9.13
N CYS A 170 7.42 -11.20 9.21
CA CYS A 170 6.84 -9.91 8.84
C CYS A 170 7.08 -8.87 9.93
N ASP A 171 6.99 -7.59 9.56
CA ASP A 171 6.79 -6.54 10.53
C ASP A 171 5.31 -6.56 11.01
N HIS A 172 5.09 -6.36 12.31
CA HIS A 172 3.78 -6.48 12.95
C HIS A 172 3.12 -5.14 13.27
N ARG A 173 3.72 -4.02 12.87
CA ARG A 173 3.23 -2.68 13.22
C ARG A 173 2.10 -2.18 12.32
N LEU A 174 1.92 -2.82 11.18
CA LEU A 174 0.85 -2.54 10.22
C LEU A 174 0.31 -3.87 9.68
N LEU A 175 -1.01 -3.99 9.58
CA LEU A 175 -1.69 -5.13 8.97
C LEU A 175 -2.57 -4.64 7.82
N VAL A 176 -2.55 -5.32 6.68
CA VAL A 176 -3.12 -4.77 5.44
C VAL A 176 -4.17 -5.73 4.86
N PRO A 177 -5.46 -5.45 5.05
CA PRO A 177 -6.53 -6.05 4.26
C PRO A 177 -6.43 -5.53 2.81
N MET A 178 -6.31 -6.41 1.82
CA MET A 178 -6.24 -6.03 0.41
C MET A 178 -7.13 -6.90 -0.45
N CYS A 179 -8.09 -6.28 -1.14
CA CYS A 179 -8.92 -7.00 -2.09
C CYS A 179 -8.05 -7.66 -3.19
N PRO A 180 -8.16 -8.99 -3.39
CA PRO A 180 -7.39 -9.69 -4.41
C PRO A 180 -7.97 -9.57 -5.83
N GLY A 181 -9.13 -8.91 -5.99
CA GLY A 181 -9.81 -8.69 -7.27
C GLY A 181 -10.79 -9.80 -7.65
N PRO A 182 -11.13 -9.94 -8.94
CA PRO A 182 -12.11 -10.93 -9.40
C PRO A 182 -11.63 -12.38 -9.24
N PRO A 183 -12.55 -13.35 -9.05
CA PRO A 183 -13.99 -13.17 -8.95
C PRO A 183 -14.48 -12.81 -7.53
N ILE A 184 -13.58 -12.60 -6.56
CA ILE A 184 -13.94 -12.30 -5.17
C ILE A 184 -14.68 -10.95 -5.08
N GLU A 185 -14.17 -9.94 -5.79
CA GLU A 185 -14.84 -8.66 -6.00
C GLU A 185 -14.95 -8.36 -7.49
N PRO A 186 -16.01 -7.67 -7.97
CA PRO A 186 -16.15 -7.32 -9.39
C PRO A 186 -15.12 -6.27 -9.85
N ARG A 187 -14.50 -5.56 -8.91
CA ARG A 187 -13.50 -4.52 -9.16
C ARG A 187 -12.11 -5.15 -9.31
N ILE A 188 -11.20 -4.43 -9.94
CA ILE A 188 -9.79 -4.83 -10.01
C ILE A 188 -9.21 -4.99 -8.59
N MET A 189 -8.14 -5.78 -8.49
CA MET A 189 -7.43 -5.98 -7.23
C MET A 189 -6.88 -4.67 -6.67
N GLN A 190 -6.64 -4.61 -5.36
CA GLN A 190 -5.92 -3.49 -4.75
C GLN A 190 -4.48 -3.47 -5.26
N VAL A 191 -4.03 -2.35 -5.84
CA VAL A 191 -2.69 -2.17 -6.43
C VAL A 191 -1.86 -1.15 -5.65
N ALA A 192 -2.41 0.03 -5.40
CA ALA A 192 -1.67 1.24 -5.02
C ALA A 192 -0.79 1.14 -3.76
N VAL A 193 -1.15 0.26 -2.81
CA VAL A 193 -0.46 0.09 -1.51
C VAL A 193 0.58 -1.04 -1.53
N ARG A 194 0.65 -1.83 -2.61
CA ARG A 194 1.55 -3.02 -2.66
C ARG A 194 3.02 -2.66 -2.57
N ASP A 195 3.43 -1.48 -3.06
CA ASP A 195 4.83 -1.01 -2.93
C ASP A 195 5.21 -0.85 -1.46
N TYR A 196 4.30 -0.29 -0.64
CA TYR A 196 4.48 -0.10 0.79
C TYR A 196 4.59 -1.41 1.54
N VAL A 197 3.67 -2.33 1.25
CA VAL A 197 3.65 -3.68 1.82
C VAL A 197 4.96 -4.39 1.57
N VAL A 198 5.40 -4.39 0.31
CA VAL A 198 6.65 -5.03 -0.08
C VAL A 198 7.82 -4.35 0.61
N ALA A 199 7.90 -3.02 0.57
CA ALA A 199 8.98 -2.26 1.19
C ALA A 199 9.15 -2.52 2.69
N LEU A 200 8.03 -2.60 3.42
CA LEU A 200 7.99 -2.75 4.88
C LEU A 200 7.88 -4.21 5.34
N ARG A 201 7.80 -5.18 4.41
CA ARG A 201 7.64 -6.61 4.72
C ARG A 201 6.39 -6.89 5.56
N LEU A 202 5.27 -6.27 5.18
CA LEU A 202 4.01 -6.41 5.89
C LEU A 202 3.29 -7.70 5.50
N PHE A 203 2.46 -8.18 6.42
CA PHE A 203 1.53 -9.26 6.13
C PHE A 203 0.25 -8.73 5.48
N VAL A 204 -0.18 -9.38 4.41
CA VAL A 204 -1.40 -9.05 3.69
C VAL A 204 -2.43 -10.14 3.84
N HIS A 205 -3.68 -9.77 4.08
CA HIS A 205 -4.81 -10.70 4.08
C HIS A 205 -6.03 -10.10 3.38
N TYR A 206 -7.08 -10.91 3.20
CA TYR A 206 -8.42 -10.43 2.86
C TYR A 206 -9.46 -11.34 3.51
N LEU A 207 -9.19 -11.71 4.77
CA LEU A 207 -10.04 -12.52 5.63
C LEU A 207 -11.39 -11.83 5.83
N ASP A 208 -12.48 -12.55 5.60
CA ASP A 208 -13.84 -12.12 5.84
C ASP A 208 -14.15 -12.21 7.35
N PRO A 209 -14.42 -11.08 8.02
CA PRO A 209 -14.73 -11.11 9.45
C PRO A 209 -16.12 -11.70 9.76
N ASN A 210 -17.00 -11.91 8.77
CA ASN A 210 -18.28 -12.57 8.97
C ASN A 210 -18.14 -14.11 9.02
N ASP A 211 -17.22 -14.69 8.26
CA ASP A 211 -16.89 -16.12 8.36
C ASP A 211 -16.20 -16.42 9.71
N PRO A 212 -16.69 -17.38 10.51
CA PRO A 212 -16.11 -17.66 11.84
C PRO A 212 -14.64 -18.08 11.83
N MET A 213 -14.20 -18.89 10.87
CA MET A 213 -12.82 -19.38 10.83
C MET A 213 -11.86 -18.27 10.40
N GLU A 214 -12.26 -17.47 9.41
CA GLU A 214 -11.48 -16.34 8.95
C GLU A 214 -11.43 -15.21 9.99
N ARG A 215 -12.55 -14.94 10.68
CA ARG A 215 -12.61 -14.02 11.83
C ARG A 215 -11.66 -14.43 12.94
N ASP A 216 -11.64 -15.70 13.33
CA ASP A 216 -10.76 -16.18 14.40
C ASP A 216 -9.28 -16.00 14.03
N LEU A 217 -8.92 -16.26 12.77
CA LEU A 217 -7.57 -16.00 12.27
C LEU A 217 -7.25 -14.51 12.22
N PHE A 218 -8.21 -13.66 11.85
CA PHE A 218 -8.04 -12.21 11.88
C PHE A 218 -7.84 -11.69 13.30
N ILE A 219 -8.64 -12.15 14.26
CA ILE A 219 -8.45 -11.83 15.69
C ILE A 219 -7.07 -12.28 16.18
N LYS A 220 -6.59 -13.44 15.73
CA LYS A 220 -5.24 -13.93 16.07
C LYS A 220 -4.16 -12.97 15.58
N LEU A 221 -4.23 -12.53 14.32
CA LEU A 221 -3.33 -11.50 13.77
C LEU A 221 -3.36 -10.22 14.62
N LEU A 222 -4.56 -9.72 14.95
CA LEU A 222 -4.71 -8.49 15.75
C LEU A 222 -4.11 -8.62 17.16
N LYS A 223 -4.21 -9.80 17.79
CA LYS A 223 -3.62 -10.07 19.11
C LYS A 223 -2.11 -10.15 19.08
N ASP A 224 -1.54 -10.71 18.01
CA ASP A 224 -0.09 -10.87 17.85
C ASP A 224 0.61 -9.55 17.49
N MET A 225 -0.13 -8.57 16.96
CA MET A 225 0.39 -7.22 16.71
C MET A 225 0.57 -6.43 18.02
N PRO A 226 1.60 -5.55 18.13
CA PRO A 226 1.76 -4.64 19.26
C PRO A 226 0.54 -3.73 19.47
N THR A 227 0.33 -3.25 20.70
CA THR A 227 -0.71 -2.25 20.99
C THR A 227 -0.46 -0.93 20.24
N ASN A 228 -1.53 -0.19 19.91
CA ASN A 228 -1.47 1.10 19.22
C ASN A 228 -0.79 1.02 17.83
N THR A 229 -1.07 -0.06 17.11
CA THR A 229 -0.68 -0.27 15.71
C THR A 229 -1.91 -0.24 14.80
N ALA A 230 -1.69 -0.08 13.50
CA ALA A 230 -2.77 0.22 12.56
C ALA A 230 -3.16 -0.97 11.66
N VAL A 231 -4.45 -1.09 11.38
CA VAL A 231 -4.99 -1.91 10.28
C VAL A 231 -5.31 -0.98 9.12
N LEU A 232 -4.84 -1.30 7.92
CA LEU A 232 -4.81 -0.36 6.80
C LEU A 232 -6.06 -0.38 5.88
N GLY A 233 -7.19 -0.87 6.38
CA GLY A 233 -8.40 -1.08 5.60
C GLY A 233 -9.34 -2.12 6.20
N TRP A 234 -10.20 -2.71 5.36
CA TRP A 234 -11.12 -3.79 5.73
C TRP A 234 -11.46 -4.70 4.55
N HIS A 235 -12.16 -5.80 4.85
CA HIS A 235 -12.71 -6.74 3.87
C HIS A 235 -14.04 -6.21 3.32
N GLY A 236 -14.22 -6.22 1.99
CA GLY A 236 -15.47 -5.85 1.32
C GLY A 236 -16.03 -4.52 1.83
N GLU A 237 -17.29 -4.57 2.29
CA GLU A 237 -18.03 -3.46 2.90
C GLU A 237 -18.04 -3.53 4.45
N ASP A 238 -17.30 -4.47 5.06
CA ASP A 238 -17.38 -4.78 6.49
C ASP A 238 -16.51 -3.85 7.35
N GLU A 239 -16.71 -2.54 7.19
CA GLU A 239 -16.06 -1.51 7.99
C GLU A 239 -16.38 -1.70 9.48
N HIS A 240 -17.67 -1.77 9.84
CA HIS A 240 -18.11 -1.80 11.24
C HIS A 240 -17.48 -2.94 12.04
N LEU A 241 -17.52 -4.17 11.50
CA LEU A 241 -16.98 -5.33 12.21
C LEU A 241 -15.45 -5.29 12.26
N THR A 242 -14.79 -4.87 11.18
CA THR A 242 -13.33 -4.72 11.16
C THR A 242 -12.85 -3.70 12.18
N VAL A 243 -13.47 -2.52 12.21
CA VAL A 243 -13.16 -1.44 13.17
C VAL A 243 -13.43 -1.89 14.60
N HIS A 244 -14.54 -2.59 14.85
CA HIS A 244 -14.85 -3.15 16.16
C HIS A 244 -13.78 -4.13 16.63
N LEU A 245 -13.42 -5.12 15.80
CA LEU A 245 -12.40 -6.12 16.13
C LEU A 245 -11.02 -5.49 16.35
N ALA A 246 -10.63 -4.53 15.50
CA ALA A 246 -9.39 -3.78 15.68
C ALA A 246 -9.37 -3.04 17.03
N THR A 247 -10.44 -2.30 17.33
CA THR A 247 -10.59 -1.53 18.58
C THR A 247 -10.53 -2.42 19.81
N CYS A 248 -11.27 -3.52 19.83
CA CYS A 248 -11.26 -4.49 20.94
C CYS A 248 -9.89 -5.15 21.18
N ASN A 249 -8.99 -5.11 20.19
CA ASN A 249 -7.62 -5.62 20.28
C ASN A 249 -6.56 -4.48 20.37
N ASN A 250 -6.97 -3.28 20.79
CA ASN A 250 -6.11 -2.10 20.97
C ASN A 250 -5.38 -1.67 19.69
N LYS A 251 -6.08 -1.75 18.56
CA LYS A 251 -5.66 -1.28 17.23
C LYS A 251 -6.61 -0.18 16.78
N PHE A 252 -6.16 0.59 15.80
CA PHE A 252 -7.02 1.55 15.10
C PHE A 252 -6.92 1.32 13.59
N VAL A 253 -7.87 1.85 12.84
CA VAL A 253 -7.94 1.70 11.38
C VAL A 253 -7.47 2.99 10.73
N VAL A 254 -6.68 2.88 9.65
CA VAL A 254 -6.32 3.99 8.76
C VAL A 254 -6.56 3.52 7.34
N VAL A 255 -7.44 4.16 6.59
CA VAL A 255 -7.86 3.60 5.30
C VAL A 255 -6.83 3.94 4.23
N MET A 256 -6.03 2.95 3.84
CA MET A 256 -5.13 3.02 2.69
C MET A 256 -5.53 2.00 1.62
N ALA A 257 -6.11 0.87 2.03
CA ALA A 257 -6.55 -0.22 1.18
C ALA A 257 -8.06 -0.45 1.37
N HIS A 258 -8.83 -0.08 0.36
CA HIS A 258 -10.27 -0.33 0.30
C HIS A 258 -10.67 -0.57 -1.15
N HIS A 259 -11.58 -1.52 -1.35
CA HIS A 259 -11.88 -2.10 -2.66
C HIS A 259 -12.54 -1.11 -3.65
N TYR A 260 -13.06 0.04 -3.19
CA TYR A 260 -13.50 1.16 -4.05
C TYR A 260 -12.36 2.04 -4.57
N GLY A 261 -11.19 2.00 -3.93
CA GLY A 261 -10.00 2.75 -4.31
C GLY A 261 -8.80 1.88 -4.64
N PRO A 262 -8.89 0.88 -5.55
CA PRO A 262 -7.79 -0.05 -5.80
C PRO A 262 -6.51 0.62 -6.31
N LEU A 263 -6.65 1.79 -6.94
CA LEU A 263 -5.56 2.61 -7.48
C LEU A 263 -5.30 3.89 -6.64
N SER A 264 -6.09 4.13 -5.60
CA SER A 264 -6.03 5.35 -4.80
C SER A 264 -4.94 5.26 -3.72
N PHE A 265 -4.35 6.42 -3.39
CA PHE A 265 -3.19 6.56 -2.51
C PHE A 265 -1.96 5.77 -2.98
N ALA A 266 -1.61 5.90 -4.27
CA ALA A 266 -0.43 5.27 -4.84
C ALA A 266 0.87 5.97 -4.43
N ASN A 267 1.98 5.26 -4.57
CA ASN A 267 3.33 5.72 -4.23
C ASN A 267 3.57 6.09 -2.75
N PRO A 268 2.96 5.43 -1.75
CA PRO A 268 3.19 5.72 -0.33
C PRO A 268 4.66 5.59 0.09
N THR A 269 5.47 4.76 -0.60
CA THR A 269 6.93 4.70 -0.37
C THR A 269 7.65 6.00 -0.75
N VAL A 270 7.14 6.74 -1.74
CA VAL A 270 7.66 8.06 -2.12
C VAL A 270 7.13 9.12 -1.17
N TRP A 271 5.81 9.14 -0.91
CA TRP A 271 5.17 10.12 -0.03
C TRP A 271 5.73 10.08 1.39
N SER A 272 5.98 8.88 1.91
CA SER A 272 6.60 8.69 3.22
C SER A 272 8.06 9.14 3.27
N GLY A 273 8.68 9.52 2.15
CA GLY A 273 10.02 10.11 2.07
C GLY A 273 10.00 11.64 1.90
N ILE A 274 8.86 12.23 1.55
CA ILE A 274 8.74 13.68 1.37
C ILE A 274 8.59 14.34 2.74
N THR A 275 9.56 15.19 3.08
CA THR A 275 9.52 16.02 4.29
C THR A 275 9.44 17.49 3.90
N VAL A 276 8.58 18.24 4.58
CA VAL A 276 8.43 19.68 4.41
C VAL A 276 9.10 20.37 5.60
N SER A 277 9.98 21.33 5.34
CA SER A 277 10.66 22.11 6.37
C SER A 277 10.44 23.61 6.15
N PRO A 278 9.89 24.34 7.14
CA PRO A 278 9.38 23.83 8.42
C PRO A 278 8.12 22.96 8.22
N GLU A 279 7.82 22.10 9.19
CA GLU A 279 6.56 21.36 9.20
C GLU A 279 5.37 22.34 9.12
N PRO A 280 4.38 22.08 8.26
CA PRO A 280 3.21 22.94 8.16
C PRO A 280 2.44 22.95 9.48
N LYS A 281 2.27 24.14 10.06
CA LYS A 281 1.42 24.33 11.25
C LYS A 281 0.03 24.76 10.79
N PHE A 282 -0.93 23.84 10.82
CA PHE A 282 -2.34 24.17 10.61
C PHE A 282 -2.88 24.87 11.86
N LYS A 283 -3.25 26.15 11.73
CA LYS A 283 -3.88 26.89 12.82
C LYS A 283 -5.38 26.62 12.81
N LEU A 284 -5.96 26.34 13.96
CA LEU A 284 -7.42 26.36 14.11
C LEU A 284 -7.94 27.77 13.75
N PRO A 285 -9.03 27.89 12.99
CA PRO A 285 -9.64 29.18 12.71
C PRO A 285 -10.07 29.87 14.03
N PRO A 286 -10.06 31.21 14.09
CA PRO A 286 -10.41 31.93 15.32
C PRO A 286 -11.86 31.70 15.71
N ILE A 287 -12.12 31.47 17.00
CA ILE A 287 -13.48 31.36 17.55
C ILE A 287 -14.16 32.73 17.47
N ARG A 288 -15.26 32.82 16.71
CA ARG A 288 -16.01 34.07 16.51
C ARG A 288 -17.18 34.18 17.49
N SER A 289 -16.89 34.24 18.79
CA SER A 289 -17.91 34.28 19.86
C SER A 289 -18.91 35.43 19.73
N LYS A 290 -18.51 36.57 19.16
CA LYS A 290 -19.40 37.73 18.89
C LYS A 290 -20.54 37.43 17.91
N LEU A 291 -20.41 36.38 17.10
CA LEU A 291 -21.47 35.93 16.19
C LEU A 291 -22.53 35.08 16.90
N LEU A 292 -22.26 34.65 18.13
CA LEU A 292 -23.13 33.83 18.96
C LEU A 292 -23.97 34.74 19.88
N GLY A 293 -25.29 34.55 19.88
CA GLY A 293 -26.26 35.28 20.70
C GLY A 293 -27.56 35.65 19.97
N GLY A 294 -28.61 35.93 20.75
CA GLY A 294 -29.94 36.30 20.26
C GLY A 294 -30.79 35.12 19.77
N LYS A 295 -32.01 35.42 19.30
CA LYS A 295 -32.99 34.43 18.82
C LYS A 295 -32.69 34.05 17.35
N LYS A 296 -31.67 33.20 17.15
CA LYS A 296 -31.15 32.78 15.83
C LYS A 296 -31.10 31.25 15.71
N ILE A 297 -31.02 30.75 14.47
CA ILE A 297 -30.70 29.36 14.15
C ILE A 297 -29.24 29.30 13.69
N TYR A 298 -28.47 28.37 14.25
CA TYR A 298 -27.07 28.13 13.87
C TYR A 298 -26.99 26.82 13.10
N ILE A 299 -26.32 26.86 11.94
CA ILE A 299 -26.11 25.70 11.07
C ILE A 299 -24.60 25.56 10.86
N THR A 300 -24.11 24.32 10.90
CA THR A 300 -22.73 23.98 10.57
C THR A 300 -22.72 22.80 9.60
N PHE A 301 -21.73 22.78 8.72
CA PHE A 301 -21.49 21.71 7.76
C PHE A 301 -20.11 21.13 8.04
N TYR A 302 -20.01 19.81 7.99
CA TYR A 302 -18.76 19.06 8.15
C TYR A 302 -18.68 18.04 7.02
N VAL A 303 -17.51 17.94 6.40
CA VAL A 303 -17.20 16.92 5.39
C VAL A 303 -16.65 15.70 6.12
N THR A 304 -17.24 14.54 5.87
CA THR A 304 -16.88 13.25 6.48
C THR A 304 -15.71 12.59 5.74
N ASP A 305 -15.29 11.41 6.19
CA ASP A 305 -14.33 10.52 5.50
C ASP A 305 -12.87 11.01 5.47
N GLY A 306 -12.52 12.02 6.28
CA GLY A 306 -11.14 12.53 6.40
C GLY A 306 -10.17 11.60 7.15
N ASP A 307 -10.62 10.43 7.60
CA ASP A 307 -9.77 9.33 8.07
C ASP A 307 -9.30 8.42 6.91
N ASN A 308 -9.93 8.57 5.74
CA ASN A 308 -9.63 7.78 4.56
C ASN A 308 -8.59 8.47 3.67
N LEU A 309 -7.35 7.97 3.70
CA LEU A 309 -6.27 8.52 2.88
C LEU A 309 -6.52 8.39 1.39
N GLN A 310 -7.36 7.45 0.95
CA GLN A 310 -7.79 7.36 -0.44
C GLN A 310 -8.72 8.52 -0.82
N PHE A 311 -9.57 8.97 0.10
CA PHE A 311 -10.43 10.14 -0.10
C PHE A 311 -9.57 11.42 -0.09
N ASP A 312 -8.73 11.61 0.93
CA ASP A 312 -7.84 12.76 1.05
C ASP A 312 -6.91 12.93 -0.16
N TYR A 313 -6.38 11.82 -0.68
CA TYR A 313 -5.50 11.83 -1.85
C TYR A 313 -6.21 12.26 -3.13
N ASN A 314 -7.52 12.03 -3.22
CA ASN A 314 -8.34 12.37 -4.37
C ASN A 314 -9.08 13.70 -4.22
N LEU A 315 -9.15 14.24 -3.00
CA LEU A 315 -9.78 15.52 -2.71
C LEU A 315 -8.90 16.68 -3.21
N LYS A 316 -9.50 17.61 -3.97
CA LYS A 316 -8.85 18.86 -4.41
C LYS A 316 -9.43 20.07 -3.70
#